data_AF-A0A523SJC4-F1
#
_entry.id   AF-A0A523SJC4-F1
#
_cell.length_a   1.000
_cell.length_b   1.000
_cell.length_c   1.000
_cell.angle_alpha   90.00
_cell.angle_beta   90.00
_cell.angle_gamma   90.00
#
_symmetry.space_group_name_H-M   'P 1'
#
loop_
_entity.id
_entity.type
_entity.pdbx_description
1 polymer ?
#
loop_
_entity_poly.entity_id
_entity_poly.type
_entity_poly.pdbx_seq_one_letter_code
_entity_poly.pdbx_strand_id
1 'polypeptide(L)'
;MNNMEWQEDTHRELLQHLEWLSNAEVDGVTVAIPYLLELVKCQFPHLRVEVSTIAHVNSVARAKLVESLGVDSIMLDSNINRDFKLLKAIRNAVKCELGVLTNTSCLYQCPYEYYHNTTLGHASQNYNPLNGFYMDYCVLHCALSSISDTSQFIKSRWIRPEDIHIYQEMGIDFFKIGGRAMPTKWIINAAAVYSSLHYQGNLYDILNNFSPKTNKAKSNLSSTQITTIASPPKVYIDNQALEGFIDFFKKQDCLSGCSQCHYCQEIADKVVKFDRSKADKYISVLKKFLDDLTSSRIFRPCIRTIEQLT
;
A
#
# COMPACT_ATOMS: atom_id res chain seq x y z
N MET A 1 -9.02 15.61 -4.82
CA MET A 1 -9.23 16.07 -6.21
C MET A 1 -8.75 17.52 -6.40
N ASN A 2 -7.78 18.01 -5.59
CA ASN A 2 -7.18 19.33 -5.72
C ASN A 2 -8.18 20.51 -5.76
N ASN A 3 -9.25 20.45 -4.96
CA ASN A 3 -10.37 21.40 -4.96
C ASN A 3 -11.20 21.45 -6.26
N MET A 4 -10.94 20.56 -7.23
CA MET A 4 -11.70 20.53 -8.48
C MET A 4 -13.15 20.07 -8.26
N GLU A 5 -13.46 19.36 -7.17
CA GLU A 5 -14.83 19.04 -6.75
C GLU A 5 -15.75 20.26 -6.60
N TRP A 6 -15.17 21.45 -6.39
CA TRP A 6 -15.89 22.69 -6.16
C TRP A 6 -16.04 23.53 -7.43
N GLN A 7 -15.41 23.13 -8.54
CA GLN A 7 -15.57 23.79 -9.83
C GLN A 7 -16.79 23.19 -10.54
N GLU A 8 -17.69 24.05 -11.03
CA GLU A 8 -19.02 23.65 -11.52
C GLU A 8 -18.98 22.58 -12.62
N ASP A 9 -18.10 22.71 -13.62
CA ASP A 9 -18.02 21.77 -14.73
C ASP A 9 -17.47 20.42 -14.27
N THR A 10 -16.39 20.43 -13.48
CA THR A 10 -15.81 19.21 -12.92
C THR A 10 -16.78 18.51 -11.96
N HIS A 11 -17.56 19.27 -11.20
CA HIS A 11 -18.60 18.72 -10.34
C HIS A 11 -19.70 18.03 -11.17
N ARG A 12 -20.13 18.66 -12.28
CA ARG A 12 -21.09 18.03 -13.22
C ARG A 12 -20.52 16.75 -13.83
N GLU A 13 -19.26 16.76 -14.25
CA GLU A 13 -18.58 15.57 -14.79
C GLU A 13 -18.49 14.44 -13.75
N LEU A 14 -18.20 14.77 -12.48
CA LEU A 14 -18.20 13.82 -11.38
C LEU A 14 -19.57 13.15 -11.21
N LEU A 15 -20.65 13.93 -11.22
CA LEU A 15 -22.01 13.40 -11.11
C LEU A 15 -22.38 12.52 -12.31
N GLN A 16 -22.04 12.94 -13.53
CA GLN A 16 -22.26 12.13 -14.73
C GLN A 16 -21.49 10.81 -14.67
N HIS A 17 -20.27 10.81 -14.12
CA HIS A 17 -19.50 9.58 -13.95
C HIS A 17 -20.15 8.63 -12.92
N LEU A 18 -20.64 9.17 -11.80
CA LEU A 18 -21.37 8.38 -10.79
C LEU A 18 -22.70 7.83 -11.34
N GLU A 19 -23.43 8.63 -12.14
CA GLU A 19 -24.64 8.19 -12.83
C GLU A 19 -24.34 7.07 -13.82
N TRP A 20 -23.26 7.18 -14.60
CA TRP A 20 -22.81 6.11 -15.49
C TRP A 20 -22.49 4.82 -14.74
N LEU A 21 -21.77 4.89 -13.61
CA LEU A 21 -21.49 3.73 -12.75
C LEU A 21 -22.77 3.12 -12.19
N SER A 22 -23.69 3.95 -11.72
CA SER A 22 -25.00 3.53 -11.22
C SER A 22 -25.82 2.81 -12.30
N ASN A 23 -25.89 3.37 -13.51
CA ASN A 23 -26.62 2.78 -14.64
C ASN A 23 -25.96 1.50 -15.16
N ALA A 24 -24.65 1.34 -14.94
CA ALA A 24 -23.93 0.09 -15.21
C ALA A 24 -24.16 -0.99 -14.14
N GLU A 25 -24.96 -0.70 -13.10
CA GLU A 25 -25.33 -1.63 -12.03
C GLU A 25 -24.12 -2.24 -11.32
N VAL A 26 -23.06 -1.44 -11.11
CA VAL A 26 -21.90 -1.89 -10.32
C VAL A 26 -22.33 -2.18 -8.87
N ASP A 27 -21.73 -3.19 -8.25
CA ASP A 27 -22.06 -3.58 -6.87
C ASP A 27 -21.82 -2.47 -5.84
N GLY A 28 -20.87 -1.57 -6.13
CA GLY A 28 -20.57 -0.42 -5.30
C GLY A 28 -19.34 0.36 -5.76
N VAL A 29 -19.04 1.44 -5.07
CA VAL A 29 -17.88 2.32 -5.30
C VAL A 29 -17.01 2.41 -4.05
N THR A 30 -15.69 2.49 -4.26
CA THR A 30 -14.74 2.72 -3.16
C THR A 30 -14.28 4.17 -3.18
N VAL A 31 -14.47 4.90 -2.08
CA VAL A 31 -14.07 6.31 -1.94
C VAL A 31 -13.13 6.52 -0.76
N ALA A 32 -12.30 7.56 -0.82
CA ALA A 32 -11.37 7.92 0.25
C ALA A 32 -11.63 9.29 0.89
N ILE A 33 -12.53 10.08 0.30
CA ILE A 33 -12.84 11.46 0.71
C ILE A 33 -14.25 11.47 1.31
N PRO A 34 -14.45 11.94 2.57
CA PRO A 34 -15.78 11.95 3.21
C PRO A 34 -16.87 12.65 2.38
N TYR A 35 -16.54 13.77 1.74
CA TYR A 35 -17.46 14.47 0.84
C TYR A 35 -18.00 13.58 -0.28
N LEU A 36 -17.16 12.70 -0.86
CA LEU A 36 -17.62 11.78 -1.91
C LEU A 36 -18.55 10.70 -1.36
N LEU A 37 -18.34 10.26 -0.13
CA LEU A 37 -19.27 9.35 0.55
C LEU A 37 -20.64 10.03 0.72
N GLU A 38 -20.67 11.25 1.26
CA GLU A 38 -21.91 12.02 1.42
C GLU A 38 -22.60 12.28 0.08
N LEU A 39 -21.84 12.67 -0.94
CA LEU A 39 -22.35 12.95 -2.28
C LEU A 39 -23.02 11.71 -2.88
N VAL A 40 -22.36 10.55 -2.83
CA VAL A 40 -22.92 9.29 -3.35
C VAL A 40 -24.15 8.89 -2.55
N LYS A 41 -24.12 8.95 -1.21
CA LYS A 41 -25.25 8.58 -0.38
C LYS A 41 -26.46 9.49 -0.52
N CYS A 42 -26.23 10.77 -0.86
CA CYS A 42 -27.30 11.73 -1.12
C CYS A 42 -27.92 11.56 -2.52
N GLN A 43 -27.09 11.42 -3.56
CA GLN A 43 -27.54 11.46 -4.96
C GLN A 43 -27.85 10.07 -5.53
N PHE A 44 -27.17 9.03 -5.04
CA PHE A 44 -27.27 7.64 -5.51
C PHE A 44 -27.41 6.68 -4.32
N PRO A 45 -28.49 6.80 -3.51
CA PRO A 45 -28.62 6.09 -2.23
C PRO A 45 -28.62 4.55 -2.35
N HIS A 46 -28.93 4.01 -3.53
CA HIS A 46 -28.89 2.57 -3.83
C HIS A 46 -27.48 2.04 -4.09
N LEU A 47 -26.51 2.91 -4.42
CA LEU A 47 -25.15 2.51 -4.71
C LEU A 47 -24.39 2.24 -3.41
N ARG A 48 -23.83 1.03 -3.25
CA ARG A 48 -23.02 0.71 -2.07
C ARG A 48 -21.73 1.51 -2.09
N VAL A 49 -21.26 1.93 -0.93
CA VAL A 49 -20.02 2.69 -0.74
C VAL A 49 -19.12 1.97 0.26
N GLU A 50 -17.92 1.60 -0.20
CA GLU A 50 -16.79 1.18 0.63
C GLU A 50 -15.89 2.39 0.90
N VAL A 51 -15.52 2.64 2.16
CA VAL A 51 -14.43 3.56 2.46
C VAL A 51 -13.09 2.83 2.31
N SER A 52 -12.19 3.42 1.51
CA SER A 52 -10.88 2.86 1.19
C SER A 52 -9.93 2.82 2.39
N THR A 53 -9.00 1.85 2.40
CA THR A 53 -7.91 1.79 3.39
C THR A 53 -7.08 3.08 3.44
N ILE A 54 -6.95 3.81 2.32
CA ILE A 54 -6.20 5.07 2.25
C ILE A 54 -6.95 6.27 2.88
N ALA A 55 -8.19 6.07 3.33
CA ALA A 55 -8.88 7.04 4.18
C ALA A 55 -8.37 6.98 5.64
N HIS A 56 -7.50 6.02 5.97
CA HIS A 56 -6.87 5.88 7.28
C HIS A 56 -7.87 5.75 8.42
N VAL A 57 -8.92 4.94 8.24
CA VAL A 57 -9.86 4.62 9.33
C VAL A 57 -9.14 3.70 10.32
N ASN A 58 -8.48 4.32 11.30
CA ASN A 58 -7.59 3.69 12.27
C ASN A 58 -7.98 4.05 13.72
N SER A 59 -9.23 4.43 13.96
CA SER A 59 -9.75 4.72 15.29
C SER A 59 -11.26 4.53 15.36
N VAL A 60 -11.78 4.33 16.58
CA VAL A 60 -13.23 4.26 16.83
C VAL A 60 -13.93 5.54 16.37
N ALA A 61 -13.32 6.71 16.61
CA ALA A 61 -13.91 8.00 16.22
C ALA A 61 -14.03 8.13 14.70
N ARG A 62 -12.99 7.75 13.95
CA ARG A 62 -13.03 7.76 12.47
C ARG A 62 -14.06 6.77 11.92
N ALA A 63 -14.13 5.56 12.49
CA ALA A 63 -15.10 4.55 12.07
C ALA A 63 -16.54 5.01 12.30
N LYS A 64 -16.84 5.57 13.48
CA LYS A 64 -18.16 6.15 13.78
C LYS A 64 -18.53 7.32 12.88
N LEU A 65 -17.56 8.18 12.54
CA LEU A 65 -17.78 9.28 11.62
C LEU A 65 -18.26 8.76 10.26
N VAL A 66 -17.50 7.88 9.61
CA VAL A 66 -17.88 7.38 8.28
C VAL A 66 -19.15 6.53 8.30
N GLU A 67 -19.41 5.79 9.38
CA GLU A 67 -20.69 5.10 9.57
C GLU A 67 -21.86 6.08 9.67
N SER A 68 -21.71 7.19 10.40
CA SER A 68 -22.75 8.22 10.51
C SER A 68 -23.08 8.90 9.17
N LEU A 69 -22.16 8.84 8.20
CA LEU A 69 -22.37 9.32 6.83
C LEU A 69 -23.06 8.28 5.92
N GLY A 70 -23.36 7.09 6.44
CA GLY A 70 -24.13 6.05 5.74
C GLY A 70 -23.31 5.03 4.94
N VAL A 71 -22.00 4.88 5.23
CA VAL A 71 -21.14 3.88 4.57
C VAL A 71 -21.68 2.45 4.72
N ASP A 72 -21.54 1.61 3.70
CA ASP A 72 -21.92 0.19 3.80
C ASP A 72 -20.78 -0.66 4.37
N SER A 73 -19.55 -0.35 3.95
CA SER A 73 -18.36 -1.07 4.40
C SER A 73 -17.14 -0.17 4.60
N ILE A 74 -16.29 -0.54 5.55
CA ILE A 74 -15.03 0.15 5.84
C ILE A 74 -13.89 -0.83 5.63
N MET A 75 -13.01 -0.53 4.67
CA MET A 75 -11.69 -1.14 4.62
C MET A 75 -10.78 -0.41 5.61
N LEU A 76 -10.44 -1.07 6.71
CA LEU A 76 -9.65 -0.48 7.79
C LEU A 76 -8.21 -0.15 7.33
N ASP A 77 -7.57 0.79 8.03
CA ASP A 77 -6.16 1.12 7.82
C ASP A 77 -5.27 -0.11 8.08
N SER A 78 -4.45 -0.50 7.11
CA SER A 78 -3.57 -1.67 7.25
C SER A 78 -2.61 -1.57 8.44
N ASN A 79 -2.27 -0.37 8.91
CA ASN A 79 -1.41 -0.18 10.08
C ASN A 79 -1.99 -0.80 11.36
N ILE A 80 -3.31 -0.92 11.46
CA ILE A 80 -3.98 -1.47 12.66
C ILE A 80 -4.28 -2.96 12.56
N ASN A 81 -3.90 -3.65 11.47
CA ASN A 81 -4.18 -5.08 11.28
C ASN A 81 -3.64 -5.98 12.40
N ARG A 82 -2.69 -5.53 13.23
CA ARG A 82 -2.20 -6.32 14.38
C ARG A 82 -2.46 -5.66 15.73
N ASP A 83 -3.27 -4.59 15.75
CA ASP A 83 -3.81 -4.02 16.97
C ASP A 83 -5.17 -4.66 17.28
N PHE A 84 -5.13 -5.88 17.81
CA PHE A 84 -6.33 -6.67 18.09
C PHE A 84 -7.28 -5.99 19.10
N LYS A 85 -6.74 -5.18 20.00
CA LYS A 85 -7.54 -4.40 20.96
C LYS A 85 -8.35 -3.34 20.22
N LEU A 86 -7.71 -2.59 19.34
CA LEU A 86 -8.36 -1.55 18.56
C LEU A 86 -9.34 -2.13 17.54
N LEU A 87 -9.00 -3.22 16.84
CA LEU A 87 -9.90 -3.89 15.90
C LEU A 87 -11.22 -4.29 16.58
N LYS A 88 -11.14 -4.93 17.77
CA LYS A 88 -12.34 -5.27 18.57
C LYS A 88 -13.10 -4.03 19.03
N ALA A 89 -12.39 -2.97 19.43
CA ALA A 89 -13.03 -1.71 19.83
C ALA A 89 -13.80 -1.05 18.68
N ILE A 90 -13.25 -1.07 17.46
CA ILE A 90 -13.92 -0.58 16.26
C ILE A 90 -15.13 -1.45 15.95
N ARG A 91 -14.99 -2.79 15.91
CA ARG A 91 -16.12 -3.69 15.65
C ARG A 91 -17.28 -3.47 16.61
N ASN A 92 -17.01 -3.29 17.90
CA ASN A 92 -18.05 -3.05 18.90
C ASN A 92 -18.73 -1.68 18.77
N ALA A 93 -18.09 -0.74 18.07
CA ALA A 93 -18.54 0.63 17.95
C ALA A 93 -19.38 0.92 16.71
N VAL A 94 -19.31 0.06 15.69
CA VAL A 94 -19.99 0.22 14.40
C VAL A 94 -20.71 -1.08 14.00
N LYS A 95 -21.70 -0.98 13.13
CA LYS A 95 -22.52 -2.08 12.58
C LYS A 95 -22.26 -2.34 11.09
N CYS A 96 -21.71 -1.37 10.34
CA CYS A 96 -21.33 -1.55 8.94
C CYS A 96 -20.33 -2.71 8.75
N GLU A 97 -20.17 -3.21 7.53
CA GLU A 97 -19.19 -4.26 7.25
C GLU A 97 -17.76 -3.73 7.48
N LEU A 98 -16.89 -4.55 8.07
CA LEU A 98 -15.48 -4.23 8.29
C LEU A 98 -14.60 -5.19 7.49
N GLY A 99 -13.66 -4.62 6.73
CA GLY A 99 -12.68 -5.38 5.97
C GLY A 99 -11.25 -5.01 6.32
N VAL A 100 -10.34 -5.94 6.06
CA VAL A 100 -8.89 -5.74 6.23
C VAL A 100 -8.13 -6.11 4.95
N LEU A 101 -7.05 -5.38 4.67
CA LEU A 101 -6.13 -5.65 3.56
C LEU A 101 -5.08 -6.67 3.99
N THR A 102 -5.00 -7.82 3.35
CA THR A 102 -4.24 -8.97 3.88
C THR A 102 -2.78 -9.01 3.48
N ASN A 103 -2.42 -8.63 2.26
CA ASN A 103 -1.12 -9.00 1.68
C ASN A 103 -0.21 -7.82 1.36
N THR A 104 -0.40 -6.67 2.03
CA THR A 104 0.46 -5.50 1.81
C THR A 104 1.79 -5.61 2.55
N SER A 105 2.89 -5.27 1.89
CA SER A 105 4.24 -5.25 2.46
C SER A 105 4.79 -3.84 2.70
N CYS A 106 3.90 -2.87 2.92
CA CYS A 106 4.28 -1.52 3.33
C CYS A 106 5.06 -1.54 4.66
N LEU A 107 5.93 -0.54 4.86
CA LEU A 107 6.54 -0.29 6.17
C LEU A 107 5.45 0.01 7.20
N TYR A 108 5.62 -0.48 8.43
CA TYR A 108 4.72 -0.14 9.53
C TYR A 108 4.89 1.33 9.93
N GLN A 109 3.78 2.06 10.07
CA GLN A 109 3.78 3.52 10.31
C GLN A 109 4.65 4.26 9.29
N CYS A 110 4.49 3.91 8.01
CA CYS A 110 5.31 4.44 6.93
C CYS A 110 5.20 5.98 6.85
N PRO A 111 6.29 6.74 7.02
CA PRO A 111 6.25 8.20 6.97
C PRO A 111 5.93 8.73 5.57
N TYR A 112 6.07 7.90 4.54
CA TYR A 112 5.84 8.25 3.15
C TYR A 112 4.40 7.96 2.69
N GLU A 113 3.57 7.31 3.52
CA GLU A 113 2.27 6.76 3.10
C GLU A 113 1.33 7.81 2.49
N TYR A 114 1.13 8.94 3.18
CA TYR A 114 0.27 10.02 2.70
C TYR A 114 0.78 10.62 1.39
N TYR A 115 2.09 10.88 1.29
CA TYR A 115 2.71 11.44 0.09
C TYR A 115 2.63 10.46 -1.09
N HIS A 116 2.84 9.16 -0.83
CA HIS A 116 2.74 8.10 -1.82
C HIS A 116 1.33 8.00 -2.41
N ASN A 117 0.31 7.89 -1.55
CA ASN A 117 -1.08 7.79 -1.96
C ASN A 117 -1.54 9.05 -2.72
N THR A 118 -1.12 10.23 -2.26
CA THR A 118 -1.42 11.51 -2.93
C THR A 118 -0.78 11.56 -4.32
N THR A 119 0.51 11.22 -4.42
CA THR A 119 1.25 11.23 -5.69
C THR A 119 0.61 10.30 -6.72
N LEU A 120 0.28 9.07 -6.32
CA LEU A 120 -0.41 8.11 -7.18
C LEU A 120 -1.82 8.57 -7.55
N GLY A 121 -2.55 9.15 -6.59
CA GLY A 121 -3.87 9.72 -6.81
C GLY A 121 -3.84 10.78 -7.91
N HIS A 122 -2.90 11.73 -7.86
CA HIS A 122 -2.74 12.75 -8.90
C HIS A 122 -2.19 12.22 -10.22
N ALA A 123 -1.25 11.27 -10.20
CA ALA A 123 -0.69 10.70 -11.42
C ALA A 123 -1.73 9.87 -12.19
N SER A 124 -2.68 9.24 -11.51
CA SER A 124 -3.74 8.45 -12.16
C SER A 124 -4.76 9.29 -12.95
N GLN A 125 -4.72 10.63 -12.85
CA GLN A 125 -5.70 11.50 -13.49
C GLN A 125 -5.30 11.88 -14.91
N ASN A 126 -6.25 11.84 -15.85
CA ASN A 126 -6.01 12.16 -17.26
C ASN A 126 -5.62 13.63 -17.49
N TYR A 127 -6.03 14.53 -16.60
CA TYR A 127 -5.68 15.96 -16.66
C TYR A 127 -4.31 16.26 -16.04
N ASN A 128 -3.59 15.25 -15.55
CA ASN A 128 -2.26 15.45 -14.99
C ASN A 128 -1.29 15.97 -16.09
N PRO A 129 -0.58 17.09 -15.87
CA PRO A 129 0.29 17.69 -16.90
C PRO A 129 1.48 16.80 -17.27
N LEU A 130 1.81 15.80 -16.45
CA LEU A 130 2.90 14.85 -16.68
C LEU A 130 2.40 13.51 -17.23
N ASN A 131 1.12 13.42 -17.63
CA ASN A 131 0.50 12.26 -18.26
C ASN A 131 0.77 10.94 -17.50
N GLY A 132 0.57 10.99 -16.18
CA GLY A 132 0.76 9.87 -15.28
C GLY A 132 2.19 9.53 -14.89
N PHE A 133 3.17 10.37 -15.23
CA PHE A 133 4.49 10.26 -14.63
C PHE A 133 4.48 10.65 -13.15
N TYR A 134 5.18 9.85 -12.35
CA TYR A 134 5.53 10.15 -10.97
C TYR A 134 6.93 9.60 -10.67
N MET A 135 7.65 10.26 -9.77
CA MET A 135 8.90 9.73 -9.22
C MET A 135 8.60 8.83 -8.04
N ASP A 136 9.07 7.60 -8.09
CA ASP A 136 8.77 6.59 -7.07
C ASP A 136 9.65 6.71 -5.81
N TYR A 137 9.80 7.94 -5.31
CA TYR A 137 10.62 8.31 -4.14
C TYR A 137 10.27 7.47 -2.91
N CYS A 138 8.97 7.26 -2.68
CA CYS A 138 8.45 6.51 -1.55
C CYS A 138 8.88 5.04 -1.61
N VAL A 139 8.73 4.39 -2.78
CA VAL A 139 9.08 2.98 -2.95
C VAL A 139 10.61 2.79 -2.93
N LEU A 140 11.40 3.76 -3.39
CA LEU A 140 12.86 3.71 -3.27
C LEU A 140 13.31 3.67 -1.80
N HIS A 141 12.77 4.54 -0.95
CA HIS A 141 13.04 4.52 0.49
C HIS A 141 12.48 3.27 1.18
N CYS A 142 11.30 2.82 0.77
CA CYS A 142 10.68 1.58 1.26
C CYS A 142 11.59 0.38 0.98
N ALA A 143 12.01 0.20 -0.28
CA ALA A 143 12.88 -0.89 -0.70
C ALA A 143 14.25 -0.84 0.01
N LEU A 144 14.85 0.35 0.14
CA LEU A 144 16.10 0.52 0.86
C LEU A 144 15.96 0.09 2.33
N SER A 145 14.89 0.53 2.99
CA SER A 145 14.62 0.20 4.40
C SER A 145 14.40 -1.30 4.58
N SER A 146 13.57 -1.92 3.75
CA SER A 146 13.24 -3.34 3.87
C SER A 146 14.42 -4.27 3.62
N ILE A 147 15.30 -3.94 2.67
CA ILE A 147 16.47 -4.78 2.36
C ILE A 147 17.63 -4.53 3.34
N SER A 148 17.74 -3.31 3.89
CA SER A 148 18.78 -2.97 4.89
C SER A 148 18.45 -3.48 6.29
N ASP A 149 17.15 -3.55 6.64
CA ASP A 149 16.65 -4.05 7.92
C ASP A 149 15.60 -5.14 7.67
N THR A 150 16.01 -6.40 7.85
CA THR A 150 15.13 -7.56 7.58
C THR A 150 13.92 -7.62 8.49
N SER A 151 13.97 -6.99 9.67
CA SER A 151 12.80 -6.93 10.55
C SER A 151 11.63 -6.17 9.92
N GLN A 152 11.87 -5.31 8.94
CA GLN A 152 10.81 -4.57 8.23
C GLN A 152 9.83 -5.50 7.51
N PHE A 153 10.31 -6.62 6.95
CA PHE A 153 9.42 -7.62 6.33
C PHE A 153 8.43 -8.22 7.33
N ILE A 154 8.84 -8.37 8.59
CA ILE A 154 8.00 -8.88 9.66
C ILE A 154 7.15 -7.76 10.27
N LYS A 155 7.66 -6.53 10.37
CA LYS A 155 6.92 -5.36 10.87
C LYS A 155 5.73 -5.02 9.96
N SER A 156 5.84 -5.23 8.65
CA SER A 156 4.73 -5.06 7.69
C SER A 156 3.48 -5.80 8.16
N ARG A 157 2.33 -5.16 8.03
CA ARG A 157 1.07 -5.60 8.63
C ARG A 157 0.24 -6.53 7.74
N TRP A 158 0.93 -7.37 6.98
CA TRP A 158 0.28 -8.48 6.29
C TRP A 158 -0.31 -9.48 7.29
N ILE A 159 -1.29 -10.25 6.80
CA ILE A 159 -2.02 -11.31 7.50
C ILE A 159 -1.75 -12.59 6.72
N ARG A 160 -1.22 -13.62 7.39
CA ARG A 160 -1.02 -14.92 6.75
C ARG A 160 -2.37 -15.58 6.42
N PRO A 161 -2.45 -16.42 5.37
CA PRO A 161 -3.65 -17.20 5.10
C PRO A 161 -4.13 -18.00 6.31
N GLU A 162 -3.21 -18.60 7.07
CA GLU A 162 -3.54 -19.39 8.26
C GLU A 162 -4.11 -18.54 9.41
N ASP A 163 -3.78 -17.24 9.47
CA ASP A 163 -4.18 -16.35 10.55
C ASP A 163 -5.54 -15.68 10.32
N ILE A 164 -6.16 -15.87 9.15
CA ILE A 164 -7.44 -15.25 8.77
C ILE A 164 -8.55 -15.53 9.79
N HIS A 165 -8.58 -16.74 10.35
CA HIS A 165 -9.59 -17.16 11.34
C HIS A 165 -9.64 -16.23 12.57
N ILE A 166 -8.48 -15.72 13.01
CA ILE A 166 -8.37 -14.79 14.15
C ILE A 166 -9.20 -13.52 13.88
N TYR A 167 -9.20 -13.04 12.64
CA TYR A 167 -9.94 -11.85 12.23
C TYR A 167 -11.42 -12.11 12.07
N GLN A 168 -11.79 -13.27 11.53
CA GLN A 168 -13.19 -13.69 11.42
C GLN A 168 -13.84 -13.80 12.81
N GLU A 169 -13.15 -14.41 13.77
CA GLU A 169 -13.62 -14.51 15.16
C GLU A 169 -13.81 -13.16 15.85
N MET A 170 -13.09 -12.12 15.39
CA MET A 170 -13.26 -10.74 15.89
C MET A 170 -14.42 -9.99 15.21
N GLY A 171 -15.09 -10.58 14.21
CA GLY A 171 -16.16 -9.94 13.45
C GLY A 171 -15.68 -9.09 12.27
N ILE A 172 -14.51 -9.39 11.70
CA ILE A 172 -14.13 -8.87 10.37
C ILE A 172 -14.90 -9.65 9.31
N ASP A 173 -15.63 -8.92 8.47
CA ASP A 173 -16.62 -9.47 7.54
C ASP A 173 -15.99 -9.90 6.21
N PHE A 174 -14.95 -9.21 5.74
CA PHE A 174 -14.32 -9.50 4.46
C PHE A 174 -12.81 -9.18 4.40
N PHE A 175 -12.13 -9.80 3.44
CA PHE A 175 -10.68 -9.72 3.29
C PHE A 175 -10.33 -9.25 1.88
N LYS A 176 -9.55 -8.17 1.79
CA LYS A 176 -9.09 -7.63 0.51
C LYS A 176 -7.68 -8.10 0.22
N ILE A 177 -7.49 -8.65 -0.98
CA ILE A 177 -6.17 -9.00 -1.51
C ILE A 177 -5.73 -7.86 -2.42
N GLY A 178 -4.63 -7.20 -2.06
CA GLY A 178 -3.99 -6.18 -2.88
C GLY A 178 -3.27 -6.77 -4.10
N GLY A 179 -2.87 -5.91 -5.03
CA GLY A 179 -2.12 -6.32 -6.22
C GLY A 179 -2.92 -6.37 -7.52
N ARG A 180 -3.95 -5.53 -7.68
CA ARG A 180 -4.73 -5.41 -8.95
C ARG A 180 -3.86 -5.24 -10.20
N ALA A 181 -2.69 -4.61 -10.07
CA ALA A 181 -1.75 -4.39 -11.18
C ALA A 181 -0.78 -5.56 -11.43
N MET A 182 -0.89 -6.66 -10.67
CA MET A 182 -0.04 -7.84 -10.80
C MET A 182 -0.50 -8.71 -11.98
N PRO A 183 0.38 -9.59 -12.52
CA PRO A 183 -0.01 -10.51 -13.59
C PRO A 183 -1.18 -11.42 -13.17
N THR A 184 -2.07 -11.76 -14.11
CA THR A 184 -3.25 -12.62 -13.86
C THR A 184 -2.91 -13.91 -13.12
N LYS A 185 -1.81 -14.58 -13.49
CA LYS A 185 -1.34 -15.80 -12.82
C LYS A 185 -1.06 -15.56 -11.33
N TRP A 186 -0.49 -14.41 -10.99
CA TRP A 186 -0.21 -14.04 -9.60
C TRP A 186 -1.51 -13.78 -8.85
N ILE A 187 -2.45 -13.05 -9.46
CA ILE A 187 -3.76 -12.73 -8.86
C ILE A 187 -4.54 -14.01 -8.54
N ILE A 188 -4.62 -14.94 -9.50
CA ILE A 188 -5.29 -16.23 -9.32
C ILE A 188 -4.62 -17.02 -8.19
N ASN A 189 -3.29 -17.06 -8.14
CA ASN A 189 -2.56 -17.76 -7.10
C ASN A 189 -2.83 -17.16 -5.70
N ALA A 190 -2.74 -15.84 -5.55
CA ALA A 190 -3.01 -15.17 -4.28
C ALA A 190 -4.46 -15.42 -3.83
N ALA A 191 -5.44 -15.29 -4.74
CA ALA A 191 -6.84 -15.57 -4.44
C ALA A 191 -7.06 -17.02 -3.98
N ALA A 192 -6.47 -17.99 -4.68
CA ALA A 192 -6.58 -19.41 -4.33
C ALA A 192 -6.00 -19.69 -2.94
N VAL A 193 -4.83 -19.12 -2.65
CA VAL A 193 -4.12 -19.31 -1.38
C VAL A 193 -4.88 -18.72 -0.18
N TYR A 194 -5.39 -17.50 -0.29
CA TYR A 194 -6.19 -16.92 0.79
C TYR A 194 -7.54 -17.65 0.94
N SER A 195 -8.11 -18.16 -0.15
CA SER A 195 -9.34 -18.98 -0.09
C SER A 195 -9.12 -20.34 0.56
N SER A 196 -7.92 -20.92 0.45
CA SER A 196 -7.58 -22.20 1.08
C SER A 196 -7.17 -22.08 2.55
N LEU A 197 -7.01 -20.85 3.07
CA LEU A 197 -6.58 -20.56 4.45
C LEU A 197 -5.26 -21.24 4.84
N HIS A 198 -4.45 -21.62 3.85
CA HIS A 198 -3.22 -22.37 4.05
C HIS A 198 -2.28 -22.16 2.86
N TYR A 199 -0.99 -21.97 3.15
CA TYR A 199 0.03 -21.79 2.14
C TYR A 199 1.37 -22.41 2.55
N GLN A 200 1.82 -23.42 1.81
CA GLN A 200 3.15 -23.96 1.98
C GLN A 200 4.16 -23.31 1.02
N GLY A 201 5.21 -22.68 1.56
CA GLY A 201 6.30 -22.12 0.77
C GLY A 201 6.66 -20.68 1.12
N ASN A 202 7.03 -19.91 0.09
CA ASN A 202 7.56 -18.56 0.23
C ASN A 202 6.42 -17.55 0.39
N LEU A 203 6.12 -17.09 1.61
CA LEU A 203 5.07 -16.09 1.85
C LEU A 203 5.24 -14.84 0.97
N TYR A 204 6.47 -14.43 0.66
CA TYR A 204 6.76 -13.28 -0.18
C TYR A 204 6.15 -13.38 -1.59
N ASP A 205 5.90 -14.59 -2.10
CA ASP A 205 5.33 -14.82 -3.43
C ASP A 205 3.85 -14.39 -3.51
N ILE A 206 3.15 -14.22 -2.39
CA ILE A 206 1.75 -13.77 -2.34
C ILE A 206 1.56 -12.37 -1.74
N LEU A 207 2.66 -11.70 -1.36
CA LEU A 207 2.63 -10.32 -0.90
C LEU A 207 2.66 -9.35 -2.09
N ASN A 208 1.85 -8.29 -2.01
CA ASN A 208 1.84 -7.20 -2.97
C ASN A 208 3.06 -6.28 -2.74
N ASN A 209 4.20 -6.72 -3.26
CA ASN A 209 5.47 -6.01 -3.15
C ASN A 209 5.65 -5.02 -4.29
N PHE A 210 5.90 -3.76 -3.94
CA PHE A 210 6.25 -2.74 -4.94
C PHE A 210 7.75 -2.78 -5.22
N SER A 211 8.09 -3.15 -6.45
CA SER A 211 9.43 -2.86 -6.99
C SER A 211 9.41 -1.42 -7.52
N PRO A 212 10.44 -0.60 -7.23
CA PRO A 212 10.52 0.76 -7.76
C PRO A 212 10.34 0.75 -9.28
N LYS A 213 9.27 1.39 -9.77
CA LYS A 213 9.07 1.51 -11.23
C LYS A 213 9.82 2.72 -11.72
N THR A 214 11.01 2.54 -12.27
CA THR A 214 11.68 3.59 -13.07
C THR A 214 11.15 3.54 -14.51
N ASN A 215 9.84 3.73 -14.69
CA ASN A 215 9.35 3.96 -16.04
C ASN A 215 9.91 5.30 -16.50
N LYS A 216 10.71 5.26 -17.58
CA LYS A 216 11.20 6.43 -18.28
C LYS A 216 9.99 7.31 -18.61
N ALA A 217 9.87 8.48 -17.99
CA ALA A 217 9.16 9.51 -18.68
C ALA A 217 9.89 9.75 -20.01
N LYS A 218 9.15 9.80 -21.11
CA LYS A 218 9.56 10.60 -22.27
C LYS A 218 9.52 12.09 -21.91
N SER A 219 10.09 12.46 -20.76
CA SER A 219 10.31 13.83 -20.35
C SER A 219 11.63 14.27 -20.96
N ASN A 220 11.70 15.51 -21.40
CA ASN A 220 12.88 16.21 -21.88
C ASN A 220 14.03 16.34 -20.84
N LEU A 221 14.11 15.44 -19.84
CA LEU A 221 15.31 15.27 -19.02
C LEU A 221 16.41 14.74 -19.94
N SER A 222 17.41 15.59 -20.19
CA SER A 222 18.55 15.26 -21.03
C SER A 222 19.20 13.97 -20.56
N SER A 223 19.04 12.90 -21.34
CA SER A 223 20.01 11.81 -21.57
C SER A 223 20.87 11.33 -20.39
N THR A 224 20.38 11.41 -19.16
CA THR A 224 20.94 10.67 -18.04
C THR A 224 20.51 9.24 -18.26
N GLN A 225 21.48 8.38 -18.56
CA GLN A 225 21.33 6.94 -18.39
C GLN A 225 20.92 6.72 -16.94
N ILE A 226 19.61 6.70 -16.67
CA ILE A 226 19.06 6.12 -15.45
C ILE A 226 19.46 4.66 -15.58
N THR A 227 20.60 4.33 -15.01
CA THR A 227 21.13 2.97 -14.91
C THR A 227 19.99 2.13 -14.43
N THR A 228 19.61 1.13 -15.22
CA THR A 228 18.61 0.13 -14.88
C THR A 228 18.83 -0.23 -13.43
N ILE A 229 17.89 0.14 -12.53
CA ILE A 229 18.04 -0.17 -11.12
C ILE A 229 18.25 -1.69 -11.07
N ALA A 230 19.35 -2.12 -10.42
CA ALA A 230 19.67 -3.54 -10.31
C ALA A 230 18.43 -4.31 -9.86
N SER A 231 18.19 -5.50 -10.40
CA SER A 231 17.03 -6.28 -10.00
C SER A 231 17.06 -6.52 -8.49
N PRO A 232 15.94 -6.33 -7.76
CA PRO A 232 15.90 -6.59 -6.33
C PRO A 232 16.29 -8.05 -6.05
N PRO A 233 16.91 -8.34 -4.90
CA PRO A 233 17.22 -9.71 -4.53
C PRO A 233 15.93 -10.52 -4.39
N LYS A 234 15.99 -11.81 -4.71
CA LYS A 234 14.86 -12.72 -4.46
C LYS A 234 14.74 -12.94 -2.95
N VAL A 235 13.68 -12.39 -2.36
CA VAL A 235 13.35 -12.56 -0.94
C VAL A 235 12.54 -13.84 -0.76
N TYR A 236 12.93 -14.62 0.23
CA TYR A 236 12.21 -15.80 0.70
C TYR A 236 11.81 -15.59 2.15
N ILE A 237 10.52 -15.78 2.46
CA ILE A 237 9.96 -15.76 3.80
C ILE A 237 9.34 -17.14 4.03
N ASP A 238 9.94 -17.92 4.93
CA ASP A 238 9.45 -19.26 5.29
C ASP A 238 8.09 -19.16 6.00
N ASN A 239 7.00 -19.49 5.30
CA ASN A 239 5.66 -19.34 5.86
C ASN A 239 5.42 -20.29 7.04
N GLN A 240 6.01 -21.49 7.00
CA GLN A 240 5.79 -22.53 8.00
C GLN A 240 6.51 -22.17 9.31
N ALA A 241 7.70 -21.59 9.21
CA ALA A 241 8.46 -21.13 10.37
C ALA A 241 7.84 -19.92 11.09
N LEU A 242 6.75 -19.34 10.56
CA LEU A 242 5.97 -18.29 11.20
C LEU A 242 4.85 -18.83 12.11
N GLU A 243 4.66 -20.15 12.25
CA GLU A 243 3.61 -20.73 13.12
C GLU A 243 3.60 -20.07 14.52
N GLY A 244 2.46 -19.57 14.96
CA GLY A 244 2.29 -18.94 16.28
C GLY A 244 2.90 -17.54 16.43
N PHE A 245 3.55 -16.96 15.41
CA PHE A 245 4.18 -15.64 15.55
C PHE A 245 3.17 -14.52 15.87
N ILE A 246 1.92 -14.69 15.45
CA ILE A 246 0.88 -13.68 15.58
C ILE A 246 0.44 -13.48 17.05
N ASP A 247 0.62 -14.50 17.89
CA ASP A 247 0.21 -14.47 19.30
C ASP A 247 0.92 -13.41 20.12
N PHE A 248 2.16 -13.08 19.75
CA PHE A 248 2.92 -12.00 20.38
C PHE A 248 2.17 -10.67 20.31
N PHE A 249 1.54 -10.37 19.16
CA PHE A 249 0.85 -9.10 18.94
C PHE A 249 -0.48 -8.99 19.71
N LYS A 250 -1.01 -10.08 20.28
CA LYS A 250 -2.20 -10.04 21.16
C LYS A 250 -1.96 -9.25 22.45
N LYS A 251 -0.71 -9.13 22.89
CA LYS A 251 -0.32 -8.48 24.14
C LYS A 251 0.61 -7.28 23.94
N GLN A 252 1.26 -7.18 22.78
CA GLN A 252 2.25 -6.15 22.52
C GLN A 252 1.62 -4.83 22.06
N ASP A 253 2.05 -3.72 22.66
CA ASP A 253 1.85 -2.38 22.09
C ASP A 253 3.00 -2.08 21.10
N CYS A 254 2.74 -2.31 19.81
CA CYS A 254 3.68 -1.98 18.75
C CYS A 254 3.76 -0.49 18.43
N LEU A 255 2.75 0.32 18.78
CA LEU A 255 2.75 1.74 18.46
C LEU A 255 3.71 2.48 19.38
N SER A 256 3.66 2.19 20.68
CA SER A 256 4.48 2.89 21.68
C SER A 256 5.76 2.13 22.05
N GLY A 257 5.78 0.80 21.94
CA GLY A 257 6.86 -0.04 22.49
C GLY A 257 7.87 -0.58 21.47
N CYS A 258 7.76 -0.23 20.19
CA CYS A 258 8.56 -0.87 19.13
C CYS A 258 10.08 -0.65 19.29
N SER A 259 10.50 0.53 19.75
CA SER A 259 11.92 0.91 19.83
C SER A 259 12.74 0.06 20.81
N GLN A 260 12.09 -0.59 21.78
CA GLN A 260 12.71 -1.44 22.79
C GLN A 260 12.38 -2.93 22.58
N CYS A 261 11.75 -3.27 21.46
CA CYS A 261 11.28 -4.62 21.15
C CYS A 261 12.10 -5.22 20.01
N HIS A 262 12.61 -6.45 20.22
CA HIS A 262 13.42 -7.16 19.22
C HIS A 262 12.68 -8.30 18.51
N TYR A 263 11.41 -8.53 18.86
CA TYR A 263 10.64 -9.68 18.37
C TYR A 263 10.63 -9.82 16.84
N CYS A 264 10.35 -8.73 16.12
CA CYS A 264 10.32 -8.78 14.64
C CYS A 264 11.69 -9.09 14.03
N GLN A 265 12.79 -8.69 14.68
CA GLN A 265 14.14 -9.03 14.24
C GLN A 265 14.42 -10.52 14.49
N GLU A 266 14.10 -11.02 15.69
CA GLU A 266 14.28 -12.44 16.03
C GLU A 266 13.50 -13.39 15.12
N ILE A 267 12.29 -12.99 14.71
CA ILE A 267 11.52 -13.72 13.71
C ILE A 267 12.17 -13.59 12.34
N ALA A 268 12.57 -12.39 11.92
CA ALA A 268 13.19 -12.16 10.62
C ALA A 268 14.47 -12.98 10.43
N ASP A 269 15.30 -13.09 11.46
CA ASP A 269 16.55 -13.87 11.43
C ASP A 269 16.32 -15.36 11.18
N LYS A 270 15.14 -15.87 11.56
CA LYS A 270 14.75 -17.28 11.35
C LYS A 270 14.16 -17.52 9.96
N VAL A 271 13.30 -16.60 9.49
CA VAL A 271 12.40 -16.88 8.35
C VAL A 271 12.77 -16.16 7.07
N VAL A 272 13.47 -15.01 7.14
CA VAL A 272 13.79 -14.18 5.98
C VAL A 272 15.15 -14.55 5.41
N LYS A 273 15.19 -14.89 4.12
CA LYS A 273 16.40 -15.31 3.40
C LYS A 273 16.50 -14.60 2.06
N PHE A 274 17.69 -14.11 1.73
CA PHE A 274 18.04 -13.61 0.40
C PHE A 274 19.57 -13.59 0.24
N ASP A 275 20.03 -13.49 -1.01
CA ASP A 275 21.44 -13.37 -1.36
C ASP A 275 21.99 -12.00 -0.90
N ARG A 276 22.86 -12.01 0.11
CA ARG A 276 23.47 -10.80 0.69
C ARG A 276 24.29 -10.02 -0.33
N SER A 277 25.04 -10.70 -1.21
CA SER A 277 25.85 -10.02 -2.23
C SER A 277 25.00 -9.26 -3.25
N LYS A 278 23.82 -9.79 -3.59
CA LYS A 278 22.85 -9.10 -4.45
C LYS A 278 22.16 -7.97 -3.70
N ALA A 279 21.83 -8.17 -2.42
CA ALA A 279 21.24 -7.15 -1.58
C ALA A 279 22.16 -5.93 -1.42
N ASP A 280 23.45 -6.15 -1.15
CA ASP A 280 24.42 -5.06 -0.98
C ASP A 280 24.55 -4.22 -2.26
N LYS A 281 24.64 -4.89 -3.43
CA LYS A 281 24.64 -4.22 -4.73
C LYS A 281 23.37 -3.39 -4.94
N TYR A 282 22.21 -3.95 -4.61
CA TYR A 282 20.92 -3.28 -4.73
C TYR A 282 20.84 -2.06 -3.81
N ILE A 283 21.25 -2.21 -2.54
CA ILE A 283 21.34 -1.12 -1.56
C ILE A 283 22.24 0.01 -2.07
N SER A 284 23.42 -0.30 -2.60
CA SER A 284 24.33 0.72 -3.16
C SER A 284 23.69 1.49 -4.30
N VAL A 285 22.97 0.82 -5.20
CA VAL A 285 22.26 1.47 -6.31
C VAL A 285 21.14 2.37 -5.79
N LEU A 286 20.33 1.90 -4.85
CA LEU A 286 19.25 2.69 -4.24
C LEU A 286 19.80 3.93 -3.54
N LYS A 287 20.85 3.79 -2.72
CA LYS A 287 21.50 4.91 -2.03
C LYS A 287 22.03 5.95 -3.01
N LYS A 288 22.71 5.51 -4.09
CA LYS A 288 23.21 6.41 -5.13
C LYS A 288 22.08 7.17 -5.82
N PHE A 289 21.01 6.46 -6.21
CA PHE A 289 19.88 7.10 -6.88
C PHE A 289 19.18 8.11 -5.98
N LEU A 290 18.97 7.76 -4.70
CA LEU A 290 18.41 8.68 -3.72
C LEU A 290 19.30 9.91 -3.50
N ASP A 291 20.63 9.73 -3.42
CA ASP A 291 21.57 10.84 -3.32
C ASP A 291 21.55 11.74 -4.57
N ASP A 292 21.49 11.16 -5.78
CA ASP A 292 21.34 11.91 -7.03
C ASP A 292 20.03 12.70 -7.08
N LEU A 293 18.95 12.15 -6.51
CA LEU A 293 17.66 12.80 -6.39
C LEU A 293 17.70 13.95 -5.37
N THR A 294 18.20 13.71 -4.16
CA THR A 294 18.22 14.73 -3.08
C THR A 294 19.24 15.84 -3.33
N SER A 295 20.36 15.54 -3.99
CA SER A 295 21.34 16.54 -4.42
C SER A 295 20.94 17.28 -5.70
N SER A 296 19.78 16.95 -6.27
CA SER A 296 19.26 17.48 -7.53
C SER A 296 20.15 17.20 -8.75
N ARG A 297 21.12 16.29 -8.67
CA ARG A 297 21.99 15.92 -9.80
C ARG A 297 21.20 15.31 -10.96
N ILE A 298 20.13 14.58 -10.66
CA ILE A 298 19.23 14.02 -11.68
C ILE A 298 18.58 15.10 -12.57
N PHE A 299 18.49 16.34 -12.10
CA PHE A 299 17.89 17.47 -12.84
C PHE A 299 18.92 18.36 -13.53
N ARG A 300 20.23 18.13 -13.32
CA ARG A 300 21.28 18.93 -13.95
C ARG A 300 21.62 18.37 -15.33
N PRO A 301 21.75 19.21 -16.37
CA PRO A 301 22.24 18.75 -17.65
C PRO A 301 23.67 18.22 -17.50
N CYS A 302 23.97 17.08 -18.11
CA CYS A 302 25.33 16.58 -18.20
C CYS A 302 26.13 17.58 -19.05
N ILE A 303 26.99 18.39 -18.42
CA ILE A 303 27.91 19.27 -19.14
C ILE A 303 28.83 18.34 -19.93
N ARG A 304 28.57 18.18 -21.22
CA ARG A 304 29.56 17.65 -22.15
C ARG A 304 30.58 18.76 -22.34
N THR A 305 31.75 18.61 -21.74
CA THR A 305 32.89 19.46 -22.04
C THR A 305 33.16 19.36 -23.54
N ILE A 306 32.89 20.45 -24.27
CA ILE A 306 33.33 20.62 -25.66
C ILE A 306 34.82 20.97 -25.58
N GLU A 307 35.69 19.96 -25.49
CA GLU A 307 37.15 20.15 -25.53
C GLU A 307 37.85 19.16 -26.49
N GLN A 308 37.16 18.69 -27.55
CA GLN A 308 37.79 17.88 -28.60
C GLN A 308 37.32 18.21 -30.03
N LEU A 309 37.01 19.47 -30.33
CA LEU A 309 36.84 19.93 -31.71
C LEU A 309 37.42 21.34 -31.90
N THR A 310 38.76 21.44 -31.79
CA THR A 310 39.58 22.46 -32.48
C THR A 310 40.95 21.88 -32.73
#